data_AF-A0A7X5L4V9-F1
#
_entry.id   AF-A0A7X5L4V9-F1
#
_cell.length_a   1.000
_cell.length_b   1.000
_cell.length_c   1.000
_cell.angle_alpha   90.00
_cell.angle_beta   90.00
_cell.angle_gamma   90.00
#
_symmetry.space_group_name_H-M   'P 1'
#
loop_
_entity.id
_entity.type
_entity.pdbx_description
1 polymer ?
#
loop_
_entity_poly.entity_id
_entity_poly.type
_entity_poly.pdbx_seq_one_letter_code
_entity_poly.pdbx_strand_id
1 'polypeptide(L)' 'MPNNAEIAKTTIDDFREIQRYMTIAKKENATETYAELKKKYISLKALLNVLGVNITDIDEIKE' A
#
# COMPACT_ATOMS: atom_id res chain seq x y z
N MET A 1 7.75 1.75 23.00
CA MET A 1 6.64 2.14 22.10
C MET A 1 7.28 2.60 20.80
N PRO A 2 6.92 2.04 19.65
CA PRO A 2 7.39 2.57 18.37
C PRO A 2 6.92 4.03 18.25
N ASN A 3 7.79 4.90 17.77
CA ASN A 3 7.41 6.29 17.50
C ASN A 3 6.72 6.39 16.13
N ASN A 4 6.04 7.49 15.87
CA ASN A 4 5.28 7.68 14.62
C ASN A 4 6.17 7.52 13.36
N ALA A 5 7.47 7.80 13.45
CA ALA A 5 8.40 7.65 12.32
C ALA A 5 8.70 6.18 12.01
N GLU A 6 8.84 5.33 13.02
CA GLU A 6 9.04 3.89 12.83
C GLU A 6 7.78 3.23 12.24
N ILE A 7 6.59 3.61 12.73
CA ILE A 7 5.31 3.16 12.18
C ILE A 7 5.18 3.60 10.71
N ALA A 8 5.50 4.86 10.40
CA ALA A 8 5.45 5.37 9.04
C ALA A 8 6.41 4.61 8.12
N LYS A 9 7.65 4.34 8.55
CA LYS A 9 8.62 3.56 7.77
C LYS A 9 8.06 2.17 7.41
N THR A 10 7.61 1.42 8.41
CA THR A 10 7.05 0.08 8.19
C THR A 10 5.83 0.12 7.28
N THR A 11 4.95 1.12 7.46
CA THR A 11 3.77 1.28 6.61
C THR A 11 4.14 1.62 5.16
N ILE A 12 5.19 2.43 4.93
CA ILE A 12 5.71 2.74 3.59
C ILE A 12 6.27 1.48 2.92
N ASP A 13 7.04 0.67 3.66
CA ASP A 13 7.62 -0.58 3.16
C ASP A 13 6.50 -1.55 2.73
N ASP A 14 5.49 -1.75 3.58
CA ASP A 14 4.31 -2.57 3.29
C ASP A 14 3.48 -2.01 2.11
N PHE A 15 3.37 -0.69 2.00
CA PHE A 15 2.61 -0.02 0.94
C PHE A 15 3.28 -0.18 -0.43
N ARG A 16 4.60 -0.20 -0.50
CA ARG A 16 5.33 -0.51 -1.74
C ARG A 16 5.19 -1.98 -2.11
N GLU A 17 5.30 -2.87 -1.13
CA GLU A 17 5.21 -4.31 -1.36
C GLU A 17 3.83 -4.72 -1.89
N ILE A 18 2.74 -4.18 -1.30
CA ILE A 18 1.39 -4.54 -1.73
C ILE A 18 1.10 -4.09 -3.16
N GLN A 19 1.60 -2.93 -3.58
CA GLN A 19 1.43 -2.42 -4.95
C GLN A 19 2.17 -3.28 -5.98
N ARG A 20 3.35 -3.79 -5.61
CA ARG A 20 4.08 -4.78 -6.43
C ARG A 20 3.25 -6.05 -6.61
N TYR A 21 2.66 -6.60 -5.54
CA TYR A 21 1.81 -7.79 -5.65
C TYR A 21 0.53 -7.53 -6.44
N MET A 22 -0.10 -6.38 -6.27
CA MET A 22 -1.25 -5.97 -7.07
C MET A 22 -0.89 -5.92 -8.57
N THR A 23 0.28 -5.38 -8.91
CA THR A 23 0.77 -5.35 -10.29
C THR A 23 0.98 -6.76 -10.86
N ILE A 24 1.53 -7.69 -10.08
CA ILE A 24 1.71 -9.09 -10.50
C ILE A 24 0.36 -9.78 -10.68
N ALA A 25 -0.54 -9.68 -9.71
CA ALA A 25 -1.88 -10.28 -9.78
C ALA A 25 -2.67 -9.76 -10.99
N LYS A 26 -2.54 -8.47 -11.32
CA LYS A 26 -3.14 -7.87 -12.51
C LYS A 26 -2.55 -8.44 -13.80
N LYS A 27 -1.21 -8.62 -13.87
CA LYS A 27 -0.54 -9.25 -15.03
C LYS A 27 -0.95 -10.71 -15.23
N GLU A 28 -1.19 -11.43 -14.16
CA GLU A 28 -1.60 -12.85 -14.17
C GLU A 28 -3.12 -13.04 -14.33
N ASN A 29 -3.90 -11.95 -14.46
CA ASN A 29 -5.37 -11.96 -14.47
C ASN A 29 -6.00 -12.61 -13.22
N ALA A 30 -5.30 -12.58 -12.08
CA ALA A 30 -5.76 -13.11 -10.81
C ALA A 30 -6.72 -12.12 -10.11
N THR A 31 -7.93 -12.01 -10.63
CA THR A 31 -8.93 -10.98 -10.24
C THR A 31 -9.29 -11.01 -8.74
N GLU A 32 -9.54 -12.19 -8.17
CA GLU A 32 -9.89 -12.32 -6.74
C GLU A 32 -8.70 -11.93 -5.85
N THR A 33 -7.50 -12.39 -6.17
CA THR A 33 -6.27 -12.01 -5.48
C THR A 33 -6.06 -10.50 -5.55
N TYR A 34 -6.22 -9.89 -6.72
CA TYR A 34 -6.11 -8.44 -6.88
C TYR A 34 -7.09 -7.69 -5.97
N ALA A 35 -8.35 -8.13 -5.91
CA ALA A 35 -9.38 -7.53 -5.08
C ALA A 35 -9.03 -7.60 -3.58
N GLU A 36 -8.50 -8.72 -3.10
CA GLU A 36 -8.05 -8.85 -1.71
C GLU A 36 -6.83 -7.97 -1.40
N LEU A 37 -5.84 -7.93 -2.30
CA LEU A 37 -4.67 -7.07 -2.14
C LEU A 37 -5.06 -5.58 -2.14
N LYS A 38 -6.05 -5.19 -2.96
CA LYS A 38 -6.59 -3.83 -3.01
C LYS A 38 -7.18 -3.38 -1.67
N LYS A 39 -7.85 -4.27 -0.93
CA LYS A 39 -8.35 -3.95 0.43
C LYS A 39 -7.21 -3.60 1.36
N LYS A 40 -6.11 -4.36 1.36
CA LYS A 40 -4.93 -4.09 2.19
C LYS A 40 -4.24 -2.78 1.76
N TYR A 41 -4.11 -2.54 0.46
CA TYR A 41 -3.59 -1.29 -0.10
C TYR A 41 -4.37 -0.06 0.40
N ILE A 42 -5.71 -0.10 0.38
CA ILE A 42 -6.57 1.01 0.86
C ILE A 42 -6.32 1.28 2.35
N SER A 43 -6.23 0.23 3.17
CA SER A 43 -5.97 0.37 4.62
C SER A 43 -4.61 1.02 4.90
N LEU A 44 -3.56 0.60 4.18
CA LEU A 44 -2.23 1.18 4.31
C LEU A 44 -2.20 2.64 3.84
N LYS A 45 -2.86 2.95 2.72
CA LYS A 45 -3.00 4.33 2.21
C LYS A 45 -3.69 5.24 3.22
N ALA A 46 -4.78 4.78 3.83
CA ALA A 46 -5.49 5.51 4.87
C ALA A 46 -4.60 5.78 6.09
N LEU A 47 -3.83 4.78 6.53
CA LEU A 47 -2.90 4.93 7.65
C LEU A 47 -1.79 5.95 7.35
N LEU A 48 -1.17 5.90 6.17
CA LEU A 48 -0.15 6.87 5.75
C LEU A 48 -0.69 8.30 5.72
N ASN A 49 -1.92 8.49 5.25
CA ASN A 49 -2.59 9.80 5.26
C ASN A 49 -2.84 10.31 6.69
N VAL A 50 -3.27 9.44 7.62
CA VAL A 50 -3.44 9.79 9.05
C VAL A 50 -2.10 10.18 9.68
N LEU A 51 -1.00 9.53 9.27
CA LEU A 51 0.35 9.85 9.72
C LEU A 51 0.95 11.10 9.04
N GLY A 52 0.22 11.75 8.12
CA GLY A 52 0.68 12.94 7.42
C GLY A 52 1.81 12.70 6.41
N VAL A 53 1.96 11.45 5.94
CA VAL A 53 2.97 11.09 4.94
C VAL A 53 2.50 11.52 3.55
N ASN A 54 3.34 12.25 2.81
CA ASN A 54 3.08 12.53 1.40
C ASN A 54 3.30 11.26 0.57
N ILE A 55 2.23 10.72 0.00
CA ILE A 55 2.27 9.48 -0.78
C ILE A 55 2.32 9.70 -2.31
N THR A 56 2.32 10.94 -2.79
CA THR A 56 2.14 11.27 -4.22
C THR A 56 3.07 10.51 -5.17
N ASP A 57 4.34 10.35 -4.78
CA ASP A 57 5.35 9.69 -5.60
C ASP A 57 5.49 8.18 -5.32
N ILE A 58 4.90 7.67 -4.23
CA ILE A 58 4.97 6.25 -3.85
C ILE A 58 3.66 5.51 -4.09
N ASP A 59 2.59 6.22 -4.47
CA ASP A 59 1.31 5.66 -4.86
C ASP A 59 1.26 5.45 -6.38
N GLU A 60 1.66 4.25 -6.79
CA GLU A 60 1.78 3.82 -8.19
C GLU A 60 0.46 3.29 -8.76
N ILE A 61 -0.41 2.72 -7.90
CA ILE A 61 -1.73 2.21 -8.32
C ILE A 61 -2.73 3.36 -8.37
N LYS A 62 -2.79 4.04 -9.53
CA LYS A 62 -3.71 5.16 -9.79
C LYS A 62 -5.09 4.70 -10.28
N GLU A 63 -5.75 3.86 -9.48
CA GLU A 63 -7.16 3.46 -9.70
C GLU A 63 -8.15 4.37 -8.99
#